data_AF-A0A1A8T3D9-F1
#
_entry.id   AF-A0A1A8T3D9-F1
#
_cell.length_a   1.000
_cell.length_b   1.000
_cell.length_c   1.000
_cell.angle_alpha   90.00
_cell.angle_beta   90.00
_cell.angle_gamma   90.00
#
_symmetry.space_group_name_H-M   'P 1'
#
loop_
_entity.id
_entity.type
_entity.pdbx_description
1 polymer ?
#
loop_
_entity_poly.entity_id
_entity_poly.type
_entity_poly.pdbx_seq_one_letter_code
_entity_poly.pdbx_strand_id
1 'polypeptide(L)'
;MMKNVALFVDVQNVYYTTRQAYQRHFNYQAFWQRATHQRQVVKAFAYAIDRGDPKQKAFQNILKNIGFEVKTKPYIQRADGSAKGDWDVGITLDAMEFAQAADVIVLVSGDGDFDLLAQKVRHQLGKTVEVYGVPALTAASLIQAADQFIAIEEDLLLPQK
;
A
#
# COMPACT_ATOMS: atom_id res chain seq x y z
N MET A 1 -14.19 14.28 -16.37
CA MET A 1 -13.64 14.93 -15.17
C MET A 1 -12.43 14.13 -14.69
N MET A 2 -11.42 14.79 -14.13
CA MET A 2 -10.27 14.11 -13.50
C MET A 2 -10.77 13.33 -12.28
N LYS A 3 -10.34 12.07 -12.12
CA LYS A 3 -10.77 11.24 -10.97
C LYS A 3 -9.97 11.59 -9.73
N ASN A 4 -10.61 11.58 -8.57
CA ASN A 4 -9.96 11.68 -7.26
C ASN A 4 -9.45 10.30 -6.82
N VAL A 5 -8.19 10.22 -6.37
CA VAL A 5 -7.56 8.98 -5.92
C VAL A 5 -7.00 9.10 -4.51
N ALA A 6 -7.22 8.07 -3.69
CA ALA A 6 -6.55 7.90 -2.40
C ALA A 6 -5.70 6.63 -2.39
N LEU A 7 -4.44 6.73 -1.94
CA LEU A 7 -3.45 5.66 -1.99
C LEU A 7 -3.08 5.21 -0.57
N PHE A 8 -3.07 3.90 -0.33
CA PHE A 8 -2.77 3.27 0.95
C PHE A 8 -1.73 2.18 0.76
N VAL A 9 -0.49 2.44 1.19
CA VAL A 9 0.65 1.54 0.94
C VAL A 9 1.08 0.84 2.22
N ASP A 10 0.87 -0.47 2.28
CA ASP A 10 1.46 -1.32 3.31
C ASP A 10 2.94 -1.56 2.97
N VAL A 11 3.81 -0.74 3.55
CA VAL A 11 5.25 -0.78 3.28
C VAL A 11 5.86 -2.11 3.70
N GLN A 12 5.37 -2.74 4.77
CA GLN A 12 5.91 -4.01 5.23
C GLN A 12 5.54 -5.14 4.28
N ASN A 13 4.26 -5.27 3.94
CA ASN A 13 3.80 -6.31 3.03
C ASN A 13 4.51 -6.19 1.67
N VAL A 14 4.59 -4.97 1.11
CA VAL A 14 5.31 -4.71 -0.15
C VAL A 14 6.79 -5.06 -0.03
N TYR A 15 7.45 -4.69 1.06
CA TYR A 15 8.87 -5.01 1.27
C TYR A 15 9.11 -6.52 1.29
N TYR A 16 8.37 -7.28 2.10
CA TYR A 16 8.60 -8.72 2.23
C TYR A 16 8.25 -9.48 0.96
N THR A 17 7.12 -9.16 0.32
CA THR A 17 6.66 -9.86 -0.88
C THR A 17 7.58 -9.62 -2.07
N THR A 18 8.02 -8.38 -2.32
CA THR A 18 8.96 -8.07 -3.41
C THR A 18 10.35 -8.67 -3.18
N ARG A 19 10.83 -8.69 -1.93
CA ARG A 19 12.09 -9.34 -1.57
C ARG A 19 12.01 -10.86 -1.74
N GLN A 20 10.89 -11.48 -1.38
CA GLN A 20 10.71 -12.92 -1.49
C GLN A 20 10.57 -13.37 -2.96
N ALA A 21 9.73 -12.71 -3.75
CA ALA A 21 9.46 -13.13 -5.13
C ALA A 21 10.58 -12.74 -6.10
N TYR A 22 11.22 -11.58 -5.90
CA TYR A 22 12.11 -10.99 -6.91
C TYR A 22 13.49 -10.61 -6.39
N GLN A 23 13.75 -10.73 -5.09
CA GLN A 23 14.98 -10.27 -4.45
C GLN A 23 15.31 -8.79 -4.72
N ARG A 24 14.27 -7.99 -5.01
CA ARG A 24 14.37 -6.57 -5.38
C ARG A 24 13.51 -5.70 -4.49
N HIS A 25 13.74 -4.40 -4.57
CA HIS A 25 12.95 -3.41 -3.84
C HIS A 25 11.88 -2.82 -4.75
N PHE A 26 10.73 -2.48 -4.17
CA PHE A 26 9.66 -1.77 -4.85
C PHE A 26 10.09 -0.36 -5.27
N ASN A 27 9.70 0.05 -6.47
CA ASN A 27 9.96 1.38 -7.02
C ASN A 27 8.76 2.32 -6.75
N TYR A 28 8.79 2.98 -5.59
CA TYR A 28 7.74 3.91 -5.16
C TYR A 28 7.54 5.09 -6.12
N GLN A 29 8.58 5.52 -6.84
CA GLN A 29 8.49 6.62 -7.80
C GLN A 29 7.70 6.19 -9.05
N ALA A 30 8.01 5.01 -9.60
CA ALA A 30 7.29 4.44 -10.74
C ALA A 30 5.83 4.15 -10.39
N PHE A 31 5.61 3.58 -9.20
CA PHE A 31 4.27 3.39 -8.67
C PHE A 31 3.51 4.71 -8.56
N TRP A 32 4.11 5.74 -7.94
CA TRP A 32 3.47 7.05 -7.79
C TRP A 32 3.07 7.63 -9.15
N GLN A 33 3.98 7.64 -10.13
CA GLN A 33 3.71 8.13 -11.47
C GLN A 33 2.53 7.39 -12.12
N ARG A 34 2.51 6.06 -12.02
CA ARG A 34 1.44 5.23 -12.59
C ARG A 34 0.10 5.41 -11.89
N ALA A 35 0.08 5.34 -10.55
CA ALA A 35 -1.15 5.37 -9.76
C ALA A 35 -1.82 6.75 -9.73
N THR A 36 -1.04 7.82 -9.96
CA THR A 36 -1.52 9.22 -9.94
C THR A 36 -1.69 9.84 -11.33
N HIS A 37 -1.33 9.12 -12.41
CA HIS A 37 -1.42 9.64 -13.77
C HIS A 37 -2.85 10.08 -14.13
N GLN A 38 -3.02 11.35 -14.52
CA GLN A 38 -4.31 11.96 -14.86
C GLN A 38 -5.37 11.84 -13.74
N ARG A 39 -4.94 11.83 -12.48
CA ARG A 39 -5.79 11.76 -11.29
C ARG A 39 -5.42 12.88 -10.32
N GLN A 40 -6.39 13.33 -9.54
CA GLN A 40 -6.16 14.24 -8.43
C GLN A 40 -5.94 13.43 -7.15
N VAL A 41 -4.76 13.53 -6.54
CA VAL A 41 -4.46 12.84 -5.28
C VAL A 41 -5.14 13.59 -4.14
N VAL A 42 -6.16 12.97 -3.53
CA VAL A 42 -6.80 13.52 -2.32
C VAL A 42 -6.08 13.09 -1.05
N LYS A 43 -5.48 11.88 -1.07
CA LYS A 43 -4.65 11.38 0.02
C LYS A 43 -3.66 10.32 -0.46
N ALA A 44 -2.48 10.26 0.15
CA ALA A 44 -1.53 9.20 -0.11
C ALA A 44 -0.77 8.86 1.16
N PHE A 45 -1.04 7.70 1.75
CA PHE A 45 -0.38 7.23 2.96
C PHE A 45 0.58 6.08 2.67
N ALA A 46 1.75 6.16 3.30
CA ALA A 46 2.69 5.05 3.38
C ALA A 46 2.84 4.62 4.84
N TYR A 47 2.45 3.39 5.13
CA TYR A 47 2.37 2.82 6.47
C TYR A 47 3.63 2.03 6.77
N ALA A 48 4.54 2.63 7.52
CA ALA A 48 5.85 2.07 7.84
C ALA A 48 5.98 1.70 9.32
N ILE A 49 7.01 0.93 9.65
CA ILE A 49 7.50 0.78 11.02
C ILE A 49 8.68 1.69 11.28
N ASP A 50 8.82 2.11 12.53
CA ASP A 50 9.96 2.87 13.03
C ASP A 50 10.77 2.01 14.01
N ARG A 51 11.99 1.65 13.60
CA ARG A 51 13.02 0.99 14.42
C ARG A 51 14.05 1.97 14.97
N GLY A 52 13.91 3.27 14.69
CA GLY A 52 14.81 4.33 15.13
C GLY A 52 16.14 4.40 14.38
N ASP A 53 16.38 3.55 13.38
CA ASP A 53 17.66 3.51 12.65
C ASP A 53 17.78 4.59 11.55
N PRO A 54 18.99 5.08 11.23
CA PRO A 54 19.18 6.13 10.22
C PRO A 54 18.75 5.75 8.80
N LYS A 55 18.82 4.47 8.41
CA LYS A 55 18.44 4.02 7.07
C LYS A 55 16.93 4.10 6.89
N GLN A 56 16.16 3.72 7.90
CA GLN A 56 14.72 3.88 7.89
C GLN A 56 14.30 5.35 7.80
N LYS A 57 14.95 6.25 8.56
CA LYS A 57 14.68 7.69 8.46
C LYS A 57 14.94 8.23 7.06
N ALA A 58 16.03 7.82 6.42
CA ALA A 58 16.33 8.19 5.04
C ALA A 58 15.26 7.68 4.07
N PHE A 59 14.82 6.42 4.22
CA PHE A 59 13.75 5.84 3.41
C PHE A 59 12.41 6.56 3.59
N GLN A 60 12.03 6.88 4.83
CA GLN A 60 10.82 7.66 5.12
C GLN A 60 10.88 9.06 4.47
N ASN A 61 12.06 9.70 4.45
CA ASN A 61 12.24 10.98 3.77
C ASN A 61 12.09 10.85 2.24
N ILE A 62 12.55 9.74 1.64
CA ILE A 62 12.31 9.45 0.22
C ILE A 62 10.80 9.38 -0.05
N LEU A 63 10.05 8.63 0.75
CA LEU A 63 8.58 8.52 0.59
C LEU A 63 7.88 9.89 0.70
N LYS A 64 8.30 10.72 1.66
CA LYS A 64 7.78 12.08 1.81
C LYS A 64 8.07 12.94 0.57
N ASN A 65 9.30 12.86 0.04
CA ASN A 65 9.69 13.61 -1.16
C ASN A 65 8.93 13.17 -2.42
N ILE A 66 8.49 11.90 -2.49
CA ILE A 66 7.64 11.40 -3.58
C ILE A 66 6.22 12.00 -3.49
N GLY A 67 5.73 12.26 -2.27
CA GLY A 67 4.41 12.84 -2.03
C GLY A 67 3.56 12.08 -1.00
N PHE A 68 4.11 11.06 -0.34
CA PHE A 68 3.39 10.31 0.69
C PHE A 68 3.41 11.02 2.04
N GLU A 69 2.27 10.98 2.73
CA GLU A 69 2.20 11.15 4.17
C GLU A 69 2.60 9.84 4.85
N VAL A 70 3.79 9.83 5.47
CA VAL A 70 4.33 8.63 6.12
C VAL A 70 3.78 8.50 7.53
N LYS A 71 3.06 7.40 7.79
CA LYS A 71 2.58 7.01 9.13
C LYS A 71 3.47 5.92 9.69
N THR A 72 3.96 6.10 10.92
CA THR A 72 4.88 5.15 11.57
C THR A 72 4.29 4.57 12.85
N LYS A 73 4.41 3.26 13.03
CA LYS A 73 4.23 2.59 14.33
C LYS A 73 5.60 2.26 14.92
N PRO A 74 5.81 2.43 16.24
CA PRO A 74 7.03 1.96 16.88
C PRO A 74 7.15 0.44 16.72
N TYR A 75 8.33 -0.05 16.36
CA TYR A 75 8.60 -1.48 16.30
C TYR A 75 8.68 -2.04 17.72
N ILE A 76 7.68 -2.84 18.11
CA ILE A 76 7.65 -3.52 19.40
C ILE A 76 7.84 -5.01 19.16
N GLN A 77 8.98 -5.54 19.61
CA GLN A 77 9.22 -6.98 19.67
C GLN A 77 8.61 -7.51 20.96
N ARG A 78 7.66 -8.45 20.85
CA ARG A 78 7.11 -9.13 22.03
C ARG A 78 8.17 -10.06 22.63
N ALA A 79 7.96 -10.43 23.90
CA ALA A 79 8.78 -11.42 24.60
C ALA A 79 8.78 -12.81 23.92
N ASP A 80 7.76 -13.11 23.12
CA ASP A 80 7.63 -14.34 22.31
C ASP A 80 8.29 -14.25 20.93
N GLY A 81 8.94 -13.11 20.60
CA GLY A 81 9.58 -12.86 19.31
C GLY A 81 8.62 -12.43 18.19
N SER A 82 7.30 -12.40 18.43
CA SER A 82 6.33 -11.93 17.45
C SER A 82 6.42 -10.40 17.31
N ALA A 83 6.35 -9.91 16.07
CA ALA A 83 6.12 -8.50 15.83
C ALA A 83 4.66 -8.18 16.23
N LYS A 84 4.44 -7.12 17.01
CA LYS A 84 3.09 -6.57 17.22
C LYS A 84 2.92 -5.34 16.34
N GLY A 85 1.76 -5.21 15.69
CA GLY A 85 1.29 -3.95 15.12
C GLY A 85 1.50 -3.83 13.62
N ASP A 86 0.91 -4.77 12.86
CA ASP A 86 0.53 -4.50 11.47
C ASP A 86 -0.28 -3.20 11.37
N TRP A 87 -0.41 -2.71 10.15
CA TRP A 87 -1.15 -1.49 9.89
C TRP A 87 -2.60 -1.73 9.51
N ASP A 88 -3.09 -2.97 9.56
CA ASP A 88 -4.33 -3.41 8.91
C ASP A 88 -5.54 -2.62 9.39
N VAL A 89 -5.68 -2.47 10.70
CA VAL A 89 -6.74 -1.65 11.30
C VAL A 89 -6.60 -0.18 10.91
N GLY A 90 -5.39 0.37 10.91
CA GLY A 90 -5.15 1.78 10.59
C GLY A 90 -5.41 2.09 9.11
N ILE A 91 -4.93 1.23 8.23
CA ILE A 91 -5.19 1.27 6.78
C ILE A 91 -6.70 1.19 6.54
N THR A 92 -7.38 0.25 7.19
CA THR A 92 -8.83 0.06 7.04
C THR A 92 -9.61 1.31 7.45
N LEU A 93 -9.27 1.91 8.59
CA LEU A 93 -9.93 3.12 9.07
C LEU A 93 -9.73 4.29 8.11
N ASP A 94 -8.48 4.54 7.71
CA ASP A 94 -8.16 5.63 6.79
C ASP A 94 -8.80 5.41 5.41
N ALA A 95 -8.74 4.20 4.85
CA ALA A 95 -9.36 3.90 3.56
C ALA A 95 -10.88 4.12 3.58
N MET A 96 -11.56 3.72 4.65
CA MET A 96 -12.99 3.97 4.82
C MET A 96 -13.33 5.45 4.98
N GLU A 97 -12.49 6.22 5.69
CA GLU A 97 -12.65 7.67 5.85
C GLU A 97 -12.52 8.38 4.50
N PHE A 98 -11.42 8.11 3.78
CA PHE A 98 -11.10 8.81 2.54
C PHE A 98 -11.86 8.27 1.31
N ALA A 99 -12.55 7.13 1.41
CA ALA A 99 -13.49 6.67 0.40
C ALA A 99 -14.63 7.67 0.14
N GLN A 100 -14.96 8.54 1.09
CA GLN A 100 -15.96 9.59 0.88
C GLN A 100 -15.48 10.67 -0.11
N ALA A 101 -14.18 10.96 -0.13
CA ALA A 101 -13.57 12.02 -0.94
C ALA A 101 -12.90 11.51 -2.24
N ALA A 102 -12.63 10.21 -2.33
CA ALA A 102 -12.01 9.59 -3.51
C ALA A 102 -13.06 8.90 -4.40
N ASP A 103 -12.76 8.82 -5.69
CA ASP A 103 -13.46 7.96 -6.66
C ASP A 103 -12.79 6.59 -6.75
N VAL A 104 -11.46 6.57 -6.56
CA VAL A 104 -10.60 5.39 -6.64
C VAL A 104 -9.81 5.23 -5.35
N ILE A 105 -9.92 4.05 -4.74
CA ILE A 105 -9.09 3.61 -3.62
C ILE A 105 -8.01 2.67 -4.16
N VAL A 106 -6.76 3.05 -3.98
CA VAL A 106 -5.59 2.23 -4.35
C VAL A 106 -5.03 1.62 -3.07
N LEU A 107 -5.10 0.29 -2.96
CA LEU A 107 -4.48 -0.47 -1.89
C LEU A 107 -3.22 -1.16 -2.43
N VAL A 108 -2.07 -0.95 -1.80
CA VAL A 108 -0.83 -1.64 -2.16
C VAL A 108 -0.49 -2.62 -1.04
N SER A 109 -1.03 -3.83 -1.17
CA SER A 109 -0.79 -4.96 -0.28
C SER A 109 -1.26 -6.25 -0.96
N GLY A 110 -0.61 -7.37 -0.61
CA GLY A 110 -1.05 -8.71 -0.95
C GLY A 110 -1.95 -9.38 0.10
N ASP A 111 -2.22 -8.71 1.22
CA ASP A 111 -2.86 -9.30 2.40
C ASP A 111 -4.36 -9.56 2.22
N GLY A 112 -4.79 -10.80 2.43
CA GLY A 112 -6.19 -11.21 2.31
C GLY A 112 -7.11 -10.55 3.33
N ASP A 113 -6.60 -10.09 4.48
CA ASP A 113 -7.41 -9.45 5.52
C ASP A 113 -8.05 -8.12 5.07
N PHE A 114 -7.57 -7.55 3.95
CA PHE A 114 -8.18 -6.38 3.32
C PHE A 114 -9.33 -6.71 2.35
N ASP A 115 -9.70 -7.97 2.14
CA ASP A 115 -10.76 -8.34 1.20
C ASP A 115 -12.12 -7.76 1.59
N LEU A 116 -12.46 -7.77 2.88
CA LEU A 116 -13.68 -7.19 3.44
C LEU A 116 -13.71 -5.67 3.26
N LEU A 117 -12.55 -5.00 3.42
CA LEU A 117 -12.41 -3.58 3.15
C LEU A 117 -12.70 -3.28 1.67
N ALA A 118 -12.04 -4.01 0.76
CA ALA A 118 -12.23 -3.85 -0.68
C ALA A 118 -13.69 -4.08 -1.09
N GLN A 119 -14.32 -5.15 -0.62
CA GLN A 119 -15.74 -5.44 -0.88
C GLN A 119 -16.65 -4.31 -0.37
N LYS A 120 -16.39 -3.79 0.83
CA LYS A 120 -17.21 -2.73 1.42
C LYS A 120 -17.10 -1.42 0.65
N VAL A 121 -15.88 -1.02 0.30
CA VAL A 121 -15.61 0.17 -0.52
C VAL A 121 -16.25 0.04 -1.90
N ARG A 122 -16.12 -1.13 -2.55
CA ARG A 122 -16.69 -1.39 -3.87
C ARG A 122 -18.21 -1.42 -3.86
N HIS A 123 -18.81 -2.27 -3.02
CA HIS A 123 -20.24 -2.58 -3.08
C HIS A 123 -21.12 -1.61 -2.30
N GLN A 124 -20.66 -1.13 -1.13
CA GLN A 124 -21.48 -0.26 -0.28
C GLN A 124 -21.24 1.22 -0.57
N LEU A 125 -20.00 1.61 -0.89
CA LEU A 125 -19.65 3.00 -1.16
C LEU A 125 -19.59 3.34 -2.66
N GLY A 126 -19.69 2.32 -3.53
CA GLY A 126 -19.70 2.50 -4.98
C GLY A 126 -18.40 3.06 -5.55
N LYS A 127 -17.27 2.85 -4.86
CA LYS A 127 -15.96 3.36 -5.28
C LYS A 127 -15.18 2.29 -6.03
N THR A 128 -14.28 2.70 -6.92
CA THR A 128 -13.38 1.76 -7.59
C THR A 128 -12.24 1.36 -6.64
N VAL A 129 -11.96 0.07 -6.55
CA VAL A 129 -10.82 -0.47 -5.78
C VAL A 129 -9.76 -1.04 -6.73
N GLU A 130 -8.57 -0.47 -6.68
CA GLU A 130 -7.37 -0.96 -7.37
C GLU A 130 -6.43 -1.58 -6.34
N VAL A 131 -6.07 -2.85 -6.52
CA VAL A 131 -5.10 -3.54 -5.66
C VAL A 131 -3.79 -3.72 -6.41
N TYR A 132 -2.70 -3.25 -5.82
CA TYR A 132 -1.34 -3.54 -6.27
C TYR A 132 -0.71 -4.58 -5.35
N GLY A 133 -0.27 -5.70 -5.92
CA GLY A 133 0.34 -6.78 -5.14
C GLY A 133 1.26 -7.66 -5.98
N VAL A 134 2.17 -8.38 -5.32
CA VAL A 134 3.00 -9.41 -5.97
C VAL A 134 2.10 -10.61 -6.28
N PRO A 135 1.89 -11.02 -7.55
CA PRO A 135 0.84 -11.99 -7.90
C PRO A 135 0.94 -13.32 -7.15
N ALA A 136 2.15 -13.88 -7.04
CA ALA A 136 2.38 -15.16 -6.37
C ALA A 136 2.19 -15.09 -4.83
N LEU A 137 2.11 -13.89 -4.25
CA LEU A 137 2.05 -13.65 -2.82
C LEU A 137 0.86 -12.73 -2.44
N THR A 138 -0.14 -12.65 -3.32
CA THR A 138 -1.38 -11.91 -3.07
C THR A 138 -2.53 -12.89 -2.87
N ALA A 139 -3.35 -12.69 -1.85
CA ALA A 139 -4.50 -13.52 -1.59
C ALA A 139 -5.51 -13.46 -2.75
N ALA A 140 -5.99 -14.62 -3.19
CA ALA A 140 -6.98 -14.71 -4.27
C ALA A 140 -8.30 -14.00 -3.89
N SER A 141 -8.68 -14.01 -2.61
CA SER A 141 -9.88 -13.31 -2.14
C SER A 141 -9.77 -11.80 -2.31
N LEU A 142 -8.60 -11.20 -2.02
CA LEU A 142 -8.35 -9.78 -2.23
C LEU A 142 -8.40 -9.42 -3.72
N ILE A 143 -7.80 -10.23 -4.59
CA ILE A 143 -7.85 -10.03 -6.06
C ILE A 143 -9.31 -10.01 -6.54
N GLN A 144 -10.14 -10.94 -6.08
CA GLN A 144 -11.55 -11.03 -6.45
C GLN A 144 -12.41 -9.89 -5.85
N ALA A 145 -12.01 -9.37 -4.69
CA ALA A 145 -12.66 -8.25 -4.02
C ALA A 145 -12.39 -6.90 -4.71
N ALA A 146 -11.29 -6.76 -5.45
CA ALA A 146 -10.93 -5.55 -6.17
C ALA A 146 -11.69 -5.40 -7.50
N ASP A 147 -11.80 -4.17 -8.02
CA ASP A 147 -12.24 -3.94 -9.40
C ASP A 147 -11.10 -4.20 -10.39
N GLN A 148 -9.86 -3.89 -9.98
CA GLN A 148 -8.66 -4.15 -10.76
C GLN A 148 -7.53 -4.64 -9.86
N PHE A 149 -6.83 -5.67 -10.32
CA PHE A 149 -5.57 -6.10 -9.76
C PHE A 149 -4.43 -5.69 -10.70
N ILE A 150 -3.43 -5.01 -10.14
CA ILE A 150 -2.24 -4.56 -10.85
C ILE A 150 -1.03 -5.29 -10.26
N ALA A 151 -0.42 -6.14 -11.07
CA ALA A 151 0.73 -6.92 -10.66
C ALA A 151 1.94 -6.02 -10.35
N ILE A 152 2.59 -6.26 -9.21
CA ILE A 152 3.92 -5.74 -8.91
C ILE A 152 4.94 -6.67 -9.57
N GLU A 153 5.52 -6.20 -10.68
CA GLU A 153 6.49 -6.92 -11.51
C GLU A 153 7.61 -5.96 -11.95
N GLU A 154 8.33 -6.28 -13.03
CA GLU A 154 9.56 -5.60 -13.48
C GLU A 154 9.48 -4.07 -13.50
N ASP A 155 8.39 -3.49 -14.03
CA ASP A 155 8.20 -2.05 -14.17
C ASP A 155 8.02 -1.30 -12.84
N LEU A 156 7.68 -2.03 -11.78
CA LEU A 156 7.49 -1.52 -10.42
C LEU A 156 8.61 -1.94 -9.47
N LEU A 157 9.72 -2.46 -9.98
CA LEU A 157 10.89 -2.85 -9.18
C LEU A 157 12.10 -1.99 -9.51
N LEU A 158 12.89 -1.63 -8.48
CA LEU A 158 14.17 -0.96 -8.70
C LEU A 158 15.12 -1.90 -9.46
N PRO A 159 15.94 -1.38 -10.39
CA PRO A 159 16.91 -2.19 -11.12
C PRO A 159 17.90 -2.86 -10.16
N GLN A 160 18.33 -4.09 -10.50
CA GLN A 160 19.43 -4.73 -9.80
C GLN A 160 20.72 -3.94 -10.08
N LYS A 161 21.51 -3.70 -9.04
CA LYS A 161 22.87 -3.18 -9.16
C LYS A 161 23.84 -4.29 -9.53
#